data_AF-A0A6A6HKG1-F1
#
_entry.id   AF-A0A6A6HKG1-F1
#
_cell.length_a   1.000
_cell.length_b   1.000
_cell.length_c   1.000
_cell.angle_alpha   90.00
_cell.angle_beta   90.00
_cell.angle_gamma   90.00
#
_symmetry.space_group_name_H-M   'P 1'
#
loop_
_entity.id
_entity.type
_entity.pdbx_description
1 polymer ?
#
loop_
_entity_poly.entity_id
_entity_poly.type
_entity_poly.pdbx_seq_one_letter_code
_entity_poly.pdbx_strand_id
1 'polypeptide(L)'
;MAENPLTRTQSTSDARFEATEQALESITDAATQHAADPKSTVHAPAHHDHSHAWLKRIFPQNSLEAWEAKMHMGNYVIDRQTSSKTFEAMSIYVRVGMHALYYGSQQEKALHWKRTQELLERQSRKMGAEYDKPESKEHIPVFIESFQLQPGLHELKQPDPTQYRTFNEFFARELREGTRPVEGEADPKVVSSPADCRLTAFETVDQATKYWIKGFGFTLEKLLGDAELARRLDGGAMVIARLAPQDYHRWHSPVDGKVLSITEIPGTYYTVNPQAINERGTLDVFCENRRSVMTVQRSNTGSPVAIIAVGAMLVGSVKYNPGIEVGAQVRKGQCLGAFYYGGSTVIIVYPRGEVTLDRDLVKNSTDQGCETLMKVGWRLGAGPA
;
A
#
# COMPACT_ATOMS: atom_id res chain seq x y z
N MET A 1 34.04 -41.57 -3.54
CA MET A 1 33.10 -41.10 -2.50
C MET A 1 31.99 -40.35 -3.22
N ALA A 2 30.81 -40.96 -3.37
CA ALA A 2 29.68 -40.32 -4.01
C ALA A 2 29.02 -39.40 -2.96
N GLU A 3 29.04 -38.09 -3.20
CA GLU A 3 28.36 -37.12 -2.35
C GLU A 3 26.86 -37.44 -2.29
N ASN A 4 26.30 -37.37 -1.09
CA ASN A 4 24.90 -37.64 -0.82
C ASN A 4 24.01 -36.66 -1.64
N PRO A 5 23.04 -37.15 -2.45
CA PRO A 5 22.20 -36.29 -3.27
C PRO A 5 21.48 -35.19 -2.47
N LEU A 6 21.15 -35.46 -1.20
CA LEU A 6 20.48 -34.50 -0.30
C LEU A 6 21.36 -33.28 0.04
N THR A 7 22.66 -33.49 0.31
CA THR A 7 23.61 -32.39 0.57
C THR A 7 23.89 -31.57 -0.69
N ARG A 8 23.86 -32.21 -1.87
CA ARG A 8 24.01 -31.51 -3.16
C ARG A 8 22.80 -30.61 -3.46
N THR A 9 21.58 -31.07 -3.19
CA THR A 9 20.37 -30.25 -3.35
C THR A 9 20.32 -29.05 -2.39
N GLN A 10 20.70 -29.22 -1.12
CA GLN A 10 20.78 -28.12 -0.15
C GLN A 10 21.85 -27.08 -0.53
N SER A 11 23.05 -27.55 -0.90
CA SER A 11 24.14 -26.68 -1.40
C SER A 11 23.70 -25.86 -2.62
N THR A 12 22.96 -26.46 -3.56
CA THR A 12 22.46 -25.73 -4.73
C THR A 12 21.30 -24.78 -4.42
N SER A 13 20.48 -25.04 -3.40
CA SER A 13 19.42 -24.11 -2.98
C SER A 13 20.02 -22.91 -2.24
N ASP A 14 21.04 -23.13 -1.42
CA ASP A 14 21.73 -22.07 -0.68
C ASP A 14 22.49 -21.14 -1.64
N ALA A 15 23.18 -21.71 -2.64
CA ALA A 15 23.86 -20.92 -3.67
C ALA A 15 22.87 -20.08 -4.52
N ARG A 16 21.67 -20.60 -4.81
CA ARG A 16 20.62 -19.85 -5.52
C ARG A 16 20.00 -18.76 -4.65
N PHE A 17 19.84 -19.02 -3.36
CA PHE A 17 19.38 -18.01 -2.41
C PHE A 17 20.39 -16.88 -2.26
N GLU A 18 21.68 -17.21 -2.11
CA GLU A 18 22.78 -16.23 -2.05
C GLU A 18 22.86 -15.38 -3.31
N ALA A 19 22.69 -15.97 -4.49
CA ALA A 19 22.62 -15.21 -5.74
C ALA A 19 21.41 -14.27 -5.79
N THR A 20 20.27 -14.67 -5.21
CA THR A 20 19.06 -13.83 -5.12
C THR A 20 19.25 -12.69 -4.11
N GLU A 21 19.87 -12.98 -2.97
CA GLU A 21 20.26 -12.00 -1.95
C GLU A 21 21.23 -10.97 -2.53
N GLN A 22 22.27 -11.41 -3.24
CA GLN A 22 23.21 -10.54 -3.96
C GLN A 22 22.53 -9.72 -5.06
N ALA A 23 21.58 -10.29 -5.80
CA ALA A 23 20.81 -9.55 -6.80
C ALA A 23 19.95 -8.45 -6.15
N LEU A 24 19.25 -8.77 -5.06
CA LEU A 24 18.46 -7.79 -4.32
C LEU A 24 19.34 -6.70 -3.71
N GLU A 25 20.49 -7.07 -3.14
CA GLU A 25 21.50 -6.14 -2.65
C GLU A 25 22.04 -5.25 -3.77
N SER A 26 22.34 -5.80 -4.95
CA SER A 26 22.79 -5.00 -6.10
C SER A 26 21.74 -4.01 -6.59
N ILE A 27 20.44 -4.37 -6.53
CA ILE A 27 19.34 -3.49 -6.90
C ILE A 27 19.16 -2.39 -5.86
N THR A 28 19.21 -2.70 -4.57
CA THR A 28 19.09 -1.69 -3.51
C THR A 28 20.32 -0.81 -3.46
N ASP A 29 21.51 -1.34 -3.67
CA ASP A 29 22.76 -0.58 -3.82
C ASP A 29 22.71 0.34 -5.04
N ALA A 30 22.25 -0.15 -6.19
CA ALA A 30 22.05 0.69 -7.37
C ALA A 30 21.03 1.81 -7.11
N ALA A 31 19.98 1.54 -6.31
CA ALA A 31 19.04 2.58 -5.88
C ALA A 31 19.68 3.63 -4.96
N THR A 32 20.78 3.30 -4.27
CA THR A 32 21.57 4.24 -3.43
C THR A 32 22.69 4.97 -4.19
N GLN A 33 22.99 4.59 -5.44
CA GLN A 33 24.05 5.22 -6.22
C GLN A 33 23.59 6.55 -6.81
N HIS A 34 23.92 7.64 -6.10
CA HIS A 34 23.63 9.05 -6.45
C HIS A 34 24.22 9.52 -7.80
N ALA A 35 25.15 8.77 -8.40
CA ALA A 35 25.89 9.16 -9.61
C ALA A 35 25.42 8.50 -10.93
N ALA A 36 24.50 7.52 -10.89
CA ALA A 36 23.99 6.85 -12.09
C ALA A 36 22.82 7.63 -12.73
N ASP A 37 22.61 7.50 -14.06
CA ASP A 37 21.48 8.14 -14.76
C ASP A 37 20.17 7.77 -14.04
N PRO A 38 19.43 8.75 -13.49
CA PRO A 38 18.27 8.45 -12.66
C PRO A 38 17.15 7.67 -13.35
N LYS A 39 17.14 7.64 -14.69
CA LYS A 39 16.23 6.82 -15.52
C LYS A 39 16.53 5.31 -15.45
N SER A 40 17.64 4.92 -14.83
CA SER A 40 18.04 3.52 -14.61
C SER A 40 17.78 3.02 -13.18
N THR A 41 17.21 3.87 -12.32
CA THR A 41 16.95 3.56 -10.89
C THR A 41 15.59 2.88 -10.68
N VAL A 42 15.37 2.29 -9.49
CA VAL A 42 14.13 1.59 -9.09
C VAL A 42 12.88 2.49 -9.18
N HIS A 43 13.06 3.81 -9.18
CA HIS A 43 11.99 4.80 -9.27
C HIS A 43 11.73 5.32 -10.68
N ALA A 44 12.35 4.75 -11.71
CA ALA A 44 12.01 5.07 -13.08
C ALA A 44 10.69 4.37 -13.44
N PRO A 45 9.57 5.10 -13.62
CA PRO A 45 8.44 4.56 -14.30
C PRO A 45 8.89 4.38 -15.73
N ALA A 46 8.56 3.20 -16.20
CA ALA A 46 8.36 2.94 -17.60
C ALA A 46 7.29 3.92 -18.12
N HIS A 47 7.65 5.17 -18.44
CA HIS A 47 6.82 5.96 -19.35
C HIS A 47 6.64 5.11 -20.60
N HIS A 48 5.37 4.98 -20.98
CA HIS A 48 4.78 3.94 -21.84
C HIS A 48 5.57 3.72 -23.15
N ASP A 49 6.33 4.72 -23.61
CA ASP A 49 6.91 4.73 -24.96
C ASP A 49 8.32 4.14 -25.09
N HIS A 50 9.10 4.03 -24.01
CA HIS A 50 10.53 3.68 -24.16
C HIS A 50 10.95 2.31 -23.61
N SER A 51 10.32 1.79 -22.56
CA SER A 51 10.73 0.52 -21.93
C SER A 51 10.26 -0.74 -22.70
N HIS A 52 9.33 -0.58 -23.64
CA HIS A 52 8.60 -1.70 -24.28
C HIS A 52 8.35 -1.56 -25.77
N ALA A 53 8.98 -0.59 -26.44
CA ALA A 53 8.73 -0.31 -27.85
C ALA A 53 8.83 -1.55 -28.75
N TRP A 54 9.71 -2.50 -28.41
CA TRP A 54 9.88 -3.76 -29.14
C TRP A 54 8.74 -4.76 -28.87
N LEU A 55 8.23 -4.87 -27.64
CA LEU A 55 7.09 -5.75 -27.29
C LEU A 55 5.77 -5.21 -27.85
N LYS A 56 5.55 -3.89 -27.82
CA LYS A 56 4.40 -3.22 -28.44
C LYS A 56 4.33 -3.42 -29.97
N ARG A 57 5.48 -3.59 -30.62
CA ARG A 57 5.54 -3.89 -32.06
C ARG A 57 5.08 -5.32 -32.39
N ILE A 58 5.08 -6.22 -31.40
CA ILE A 58 4.76 -7.64 -31.57
C ILE A 58 3.35 -7.96 -31.04
N PHE A 59 2.91 -7.28 -29.98
CA PHE A 59 1.59 -7.45 -29.37
C PHE A 59 0.79 -6.14 -29.38
N PRO A 60 -0.51 -6.15 -29.75
CA PRO A 60 -1.36 -4.96 -29.59
C PRO A 60 -1.34 -4.49 -28.13
N GLN A 61 -1.26 -3.18 -27.90
CA GLN A 61 -1.09 -2.58 -26.57
C GLN A 61 -2.15 -3.06 -25.56
N ASN A 62 -3.42 -3.14 -25.98
CA ASN A 62 -4.51 -3.65 -25.17
C ASN A 62 -4.42 -5.15 -24.88
N SER A 63 -3.74 -5.92 -25.75
CA SER A 63 -3.54 -7.37 -25.57
C SER A 63 -2.46 -7.65 -24.53
N LEU A 64 -1.44 -6.81 -24.42
CA LEU A 64 -0.40 -6.94 -23.40
C LEU A 64 -0.95 -6.60 -22.01
N GLU A 65 -1.64 -5.47 -21.85
CA GLU A 65 -2.24 -5.06 -20.57
C GLU A 65 -3.33 -6.06 -20.10
N ALA A 66 -4.17 -6.55 -21.02
CA ALA A 66 -5.14 -7.59 -20.71
C ALA A 66 -4.47 -8.93 -20.32
N TRP A 67 -3.35 -9.28 -20.95
CA TRP A 67 -2.57 -10.46 -20.59
C TRP A 67 -1.89 -10.30 -19.23
N GLU A 68 -1.27 -9.16 -18.96
CA GLU A 68 -0.64 -8.82 -17.68
C GLU A 68 -1.66 -8.84 -16.55
N ALA A 69 -2.84 -8.21 -16.73
CA ALA A 69 -3.93 -8.29 -15.77
C ALA A 69 -4.38 -9.74 -15.52
N LYS A 70 -4.50 -10.55 -16.58
CA LYS A 70 -4.86 -11.98 -16.47
C LYS A 70 -3.79 -12.78 -15.72
N MET A 71 -2.52 -12.37 -15.82
CA MET A 71 -1.38 -12.98 -15.13
C MET A 71 -1.10 -12.32 -13.76
N HIS A 72 -2.00 -11.50 -13.23
CA HIS A 72 -1.84 -10.77 -11.96
C HIS A 72 -0.61 -9.83 -11.94
N MET A 73 -0.14 -9.36 -13.08
CA MET A 73 1.03 -8.46 -13.23
C MET A 73 0.62 -6.99 -13.37
N GLY A 74 -0.37 -6.54 -12.60
CA GLY A 74 -0.84 -5.16 -12.56
C GLY A 74 -2.34 -5.08 -12.35
N ASN A 75 -2.86 -3.88 -12.14
CA ASN A 75 -4.26 -3.70 -11.81
C ASN A 75 -4.91 -2.54 -12.57
N TYR A 76 -6.21 -2.67 -12.81
CA TYR A 76 -7.00 -1.58 -13.36
C TYR A 76 -7.49 -0.66 -12.23
N VAL A 77 -7.42 0.64 -12.50
CA VAL A 77 -7.88 1.70 -11.62
C VAL A 77 -8.96 2.48 -12.35
N ILE A 78 -10.07 2.72 -11.66
CA ILE A 78 -11.16 3.56 -12.13
C ILE A 78 -11.06 4.91 -11.43
N ASP A 79 -10.91 5.98 -12.19
CA ASP A 79 -11.01 7.33 -11.64
C ASP A 79 -12.46 7.64 -11.28
N ARG A 80 -12.73 7.92 -9.99
CA ARG A 80 -14.11 8.10 -9.52
C ARG A 80 -14.82 9.30 -10.14
N GLN A 81 -14.10 10.38 -10.42
CA GLN A 81 -14.70 11.62 -10.92
C GLN A 81 -15.03 11.52 -12.41
N THR A 82 -14.11 10.92 -13.19
CA THR A 82 -14.23 10.84 -14.65
C THR A 82 -14.82 9.51 -15.13
N SER A 83 -14.92 8.51 -14.25
CA SER A 83 -15.24 7.11 -14.58
C SER A 83 -14.28 6.47 -15.59
N SER A 84 -13.13 7.09 -15.85
CA SER A 84 -12.14 6.54 -16.77
C SER A 84 -11.44 5.35 -16.14
N LYS A 85 -11.30 4.27 -16.91
CA LYS A 85 -10.60 3.06 -16.50
C LYS A 85 -9.23 3.04 -17.14
N THR A 86 -8.18 3.04 -16.32
CA THR A 86 -6.80 3.00 -16.76
C THR A 86 -6.07 1.83 -16.11
N PHE A 87 -5.03 1.34 -16.76
CA PHE A 87 -4.16 0.32 -16.20
C PHE A 87 -3.03 1.01 -15.44
N GLU A 88 -2.78 0.62 -14.18
CA GLU A 88 -1.74 1.25 -13.37
C GLU A 88 -0.35 0.98 -13.96
N ALA A 89 0.32 2.04 -14.38
CA ALA A 89 1.65 1.95 -14.95
C ALA A 89 2.68 1.53 -13.91
N MET A 90 3.44 0.47 -14.20
CA MET A 90 4.55 -0.01 -13.39
C MET A 90 5.65 -0.56 -14.30
N SER A 91 6.91 -0.40 -13.91
CA SER A 91 8.04 -0.99 -14.62
C SER A 91 7.86 -2.51 -14.75
N ILE A 92 8.06 -3.06 -15.95
CA ILE A 92 7.99 -4.52 -16.17
C ILE A 92 8.97 -5.27 -15.30
N TYR A 93 10.13 -4.68 -15.00
CA TYR A 93 11.18 -5.36 -14.25
C TYR A 93 10.74 -5.52 -12.79
N VAL A 94 10.07 -4.51 -12.25
CA VAL A 94 9.43 -4.57 -10.94
C VAL A 94 8.32 -5.62 -10.97
N ARG A 95 7.45 -5.62 -12.00
CA ARG A 95 6.37 -6.59 -12.11
C ARG A 95 6.83 -8.04 -12.26
N VAL A 96 7.82 -8.28 -13.10
CA VAL A 96 8.43 -9.61 -13.30
C VAL A 96 9.14 -10.06 -12.04
N GLY A 97 9.89 -9.17 -11.37
CA GLY A 97 10.54 -9.48 -10.09
C GLY A 97 9.53 -9.82 -9.00
N MET A 98 8.44 -9.04 -8.90
CA MET A 98 7.34 -9.32 -7.98
C MET A 98 6.62 -10.63 -8.32
N HIS A 99 6.40 -10.93 -9.59
CA HIS A 99 5.84 -12.21 -10.03
C HIS A 99 6.74 -13.38 -9.68
N ALA A 100 8.05 -13.24 -9.87
CA ALA A 100 9.01 -14.28 -9.50
C ALA A 100 9.08 -14.52 -7.98
N LEU A 101 8.74 -13.53 -7.15
CA LEU A 101 8.77 -13.65 -5.69
C LEU A 101 7.44 -14.11 -5.10
N TYR A 102 6.32 -13.57 -5.58
CA TYR A 102 5.01 -13.70 -4.92
C TYR A 102 4.01 -14.58 -5.68
N TYR A 103 4.28 -14.99 -6.92
CA TYR A 103 3.37 -15.82 -7.70
C TYR A 103 3.84 -17.28 -7.74
N GLY A 104 3.00 -18.20 -7.27
CA GLY A 104 3.28 -19.65 -7.25
C GLY A 104 3.69 -20.25 -5.90
N SER A 105 3.30 -21.51 -5.68
CA SER A 105 3.29 -22.17 -4.37
C SER A 105 4.65 -22.57 -3.78
N GLN A 106 5.73 -22.60 -4.57
CA GLN A 106 7.08 -22.91 -4.06
C GLN A 106 7.82 -21.64 -3.64
N GLN A 107 7.54 -20.52 -4.31
CA GLN A 107 8.06 -19.20 -4.01
C GLN A 107 7.47 -18.67 -2.69
N GLU A 108 6.18 -18.88 -2.45
CA GLU A 108 5.54 -18.53 -1.17
C GLU A 108 6.18 -19.25 0.03
N LYS A 109 6.55 -20.53 -0.12
CA LYS A 109 7.25 -21.26 0.95
C LYS A 109 8.61 -20.62 1.26
N ALA A 110 9.31 -20.12 0.25
CA ALA A 110 10.56 -19.41 0.43
C ALA A 110 10.35 -18.06 1.13
N LEU A 111 9.23 -17.36 0.88
CA LEU A 111 8.89 -16.11 1.57
C LEU A 111 8.60 -16.29 3.07
N HIS A 112 8.18 -17.48 3.51
CA HIS A 112 8.07 -17.83 4.93
C HIS A 112 9.39 -18.29 5.57
N TRP A 113 10.47 -18.44 4.80
CA TRP A 113 11.77 -18.77 5.40
C TRP A 113 12.27 -17.58 6.23
N LYS A 114 12.75 -17.89 7.44
CA LYS A 114 13.30 -16.89 8.36
C LYS A 114 14.39 -16.03 7.71
N ARG A 115 15.29 -16.64 6.92
CA ARG A 115 16.34 -15.94 6.18
C ARG A 115 15.78 -14.92 5.17
N THR A 116 14.68 -15.26 4.49
CA THR A 116 14.01 -14.34 3.55
C THR A 116 13.35 -13.17 4.29
N GLN A 117 12.67 -13.44 5.41
CA GLN A 117 12.04 -12.40 6.22
C GLN A 117 13.10 -11.45 6.82
N GLU A 118 14.21 -11.99 7.32
CA GLU A 118 15.37 -11.21 7.80
C GLU A 118 16.00 -10.36 6.69
N LEU A 119 16.13 -10.90 5.48
CA LEU A 119 16.60 -10.15 4.31
C LEU A 119 15.67 -8.98 3.98
N LEU A 120 14.36 -9.22 3.87
CA LEU A 120 13.38 -8.18 3.56
C LEU A 120 13.34 -7.08 4.63
N GLU A 121 13.44 -7.46 5.92
CA GLU A 121 13.55 -6.51 7.01
C GLU A 121 14.84 -5.68 6.91
N ARG A 122 15.99 -6.33 6.69
CA ARG A 122 17.29 -5.66 6.56
C ARG A 122 17.30 -4.66 5.41
N GLN A 123 16.78 -5.05 4.25
CA GLN A 123 16.68 -4.15 3.09
C GLN A 123 15.73 -2.97 3.35
N SER A 124 14.58 -3.21 3.99
CA SER A 124 13.63 -2.15 4.32
C SER A 124 14.22 -1.13 5.30
N ARG A 125 14.93 -1.60 6.33
CA ARG A 125 15.64 -0.72 7.29
C ARG A 125 16.78 0.06 6.62
N LYS A 126 17.58 -0.60 5.77
CA LYS A 126 18.68 0.02 5.02
C LYS A 126 18.17 1.15 4.12
N MET A 127 17.15 0.88 3.31
CA MET A 127 16.59 1.87 2.40
C MET A 127 15.92 3.03 3.16
N GLY A 128 15.22 2.75 4.26
CA GLY A 128 14.67 3.79 5.12
C GLY A 128 15.76 4.73 5.66
N ALA A 129 16.87 4.17 6.14
CA ALA A 129 18.01 4.95 6.62
C ALA A 129 18.69 5.74 5.50
N GLU A 130 18.79 5.20 4.28
CA GLU A 130 19.35 5.91 3.13
C GLU A 130 18.52 7.13 2.75
N TYR A 131 17.19 6.99 2.70
CA TYR A 131 16.29 8.11 2.36
C TYR A 131 16.12 9.15 3.47
N ASP A 132 16.65 8.87 4.68
CA ASP A 132 16.80 9.85 5.76
C ASP A 132 18.11 10.64 5.67
N LYS A 133 19.04 10.27 4.78
CA LYS A 133 20.29 11.02 4.57
C LYS A 133 20.07 12.26 3.70
N PRO A 134 20.77 13.38 3.92
CA PRO A 134 20.64 14.60 3.12
C PRO A 134 20.89 14.40 1.61
N GLU A 135 21.79 13.50 1.24
CA GLU A 135 22.16 13.19 -0.15
C GLU A 135 20.95 12.65 -0.94
N SER A 136 20.02 11.97 -0.26
CA SER A 136 18.83 11.39 -0.89
C SER A 136 17.91 12.41 -1.57
N LYS A 137 18.01 13.71 -1.24
CA LYS A 137 17.23 14.77 -1.90
C LYS A 137 17.45 14.82 -3.42
N GLU A 138 18.58 14.29 -3.90
CA GLU A 138 18.88 14.18 -5.34
C GLU A 138 17.90 13.27 -6.09
N HIS A 139 17.18 12.38 -5.39
CA HIS A 139 16.13 11.54 -5.97
C HIS A 139 14.80 12.28 -6.18
N ILE A 140 14.58 13.45 -5.55
CA ILE A 140 13.28 14.15 -5.59
C ILE A 140 12.90 14.61 -7.02
N PRO A 141 13.78 15.29 -7.79
CA PRO A 141 13.42 15.76 -9.14
C PRO A 141 13.06 14.60 -10.07
N VAL A 142 13.81 13.51 -9.95
CA VAL A 142 13.63 12.28 -10.73
C VAL A 142 12.29 11.66 -10.40
N PHE A 143 11.98 11.52 -9.12
CA PHE A 143 10.70 10.99 -8.66
C PHE A 143 9.51 11.82 -9.15
N ILE A 144 9.65 13.15 -9.19
CA ILE A 144 8.64 14.06 -9.74
C ILE A 144 8.47 13.86 -11.26
N GLU A 145 9.56 13.76 -12.02
CA GLU A 145 9.54 13.49 -13.47
C GLU A 145 8.91 12.14 -13.78
N SER A 146 9.39 11.13 -13.07
CA SER A 146 8.89 9.78 -13.04
C SER A 146 7.37 9.76 -12.92
N PHE A 147 6.85 10.18 -11.77
CA PHE A 147 5.43 10.03 -11.44
C PHE A 147 4.56 11.19 -11.93
N GLN A 148 5.11 12.08 -12.76
CA GLN A 148 4.42 13.26 -13.31
C GLN A 148 3.75 14.12 -12.23
N LEU A 149 4.46 14.39 -11.14
CA LEU A 149 3.90 15.09 -9.96
C LEU A 149 3.90 16.62 -10.10
N GLN A 150 4.50 17.18 -11.16
CA GLN A 150 4.65 18.62 -11.39
C GLN A 150 3.31 19.38 -11.30
N PRO A 151 2.20 18.90 -11.90
CA PRO A 151 0.93 19.61 -11.81
C PRO A 151 0.40 19.71 -10.38
N GLY A 152 0.72 18.75 -9.50
CA GLY A 152 0.24 18.69 -8.12
C GLY A 152 1.10 19.42 -7.09
N LEU A 153 2.29 19.91 -7.46
CA LEU A 153 3.21 20.55 -6.50
C LEU A 153 2.61 21.78 -5.81
N HIS A 154 1.74 22.50 -6.50
CA HIS A 154 1.05 23.68 -5.96
C HIS A 154 0.07 23.36 -4.81
N GLU A 155 -0.34 22.10 -4.67
CA GLU A 155 -1.19 21.63 -3.57
C GLU A 155 -0.38 21.37 -2.29
N LEU A 156 0.94 21.24 -2.40
CA LEU A 156 1.83 20.92 -1.27
C LEU A 156 2.04 22.12 -0.37
N LYS A 157 2.16 21.88 0.94
CA LYS A 157 2.51 22.90 1.93
C LYS A 157 3.85 23.56 1.61
N GLN A 158 4.81 22.77 1.12
CA GLN A 158 6.04 23.23 0.52
C GLN A 158 6.05 22.87 -0.98
N PRO A 159 5.69 23.80 -1.88
CA PRO A 159 5.64 23.53 -3.32
C PRO A 159 7.01 23.41 -3.98
N ASP A 160 8.04 24.04 -3.41
CA ASP A 160 9.40 24.02 -3.96
C ASP A 160 10.12 22.73 -3.50
N PRO A 161 10.37 21.76 -4.40
CA PRO A 161 10.98 20.49 -4.04
C PRO A 161 12.42 20.63 -3.52
N THR A 162 13.09 21.76 -3.80
CA THR A 162 14.47 21.99 -3.36
C THR A 162 14.60 22.33 -1.87
N GLN A 163 13.47 22.62 -1.21
CA GLN A 163 13.41 22.98 0.20
C GLN A 163 13.33 21.78 1.14
N TYR A 164 13.10 20.58 0.60
CA TYR A 164 13.11 19.34 1.38
C TYR A 164 14.54 18.91 1.66
N ARG A 165 14.81 18.50 2.91
CA ARG A 165 16.14 18.13 3.37
C ARG A 165 16.53 16.73 2.95
N THR A 166 15.55 15.83 2.82
CA THR A 166 15.72 14.43 2.49
C THR A 166 14.58 13.94 1.60
N PHE A 167 14.79 12.81 0.92
CA PHE A 167 13.74 12.18 0.14
C PHE A 167 12.56 11.74 1.00
N ASN A 168 12.81 11.21 2.21
CA ASN A 168 11.74 10.82 3.12
C ASN A 168 10.86 12.00 3.57
N GLU A 169 11.44 13.19 3.73
CA GLU A 169 10.67 14.41 4.01
C GLU A 169 9.74 14.77 2.86
N PHE A 170 10.21 14.64 1.61
CA PHE A 170 9.39 14.83 0.41
C PHE A 170 8.34 13.72 0.23
N PHE A 171 8.69 12.46 0.50
CA PHE A 171 7.76 11.34 0.38
C PHE A 171 6.57 11.51 1.34
N ALA A 172 6.87 11.90 2.59
CA ALA A 172 5.91 12.27 3.61
C ALA A 172 5.47 13.75 3.56
N ARG A 173 5.53 14.40 2.38
CA ARG A 173 5.11 15.80 2.16
C ARG A 173 3.73 16.10 2.74
N GLU A 174 3.54 17.33 3.19
CA GLU A 174 2.24 17.84 3.66
C GLU A 174 1.48 18.53 2.53
N LEU A 175 0.15 18.48 2.59
CA LEU A 175 -0.73 19.26 1.73
C LEU A 175 -1.06 20.61 2.39
N ARG A 176 -1.33 21.63 1.57
CA ARG A 176 -1.91 22.89 2.03
C ARG A 176 -3.32 22.64 2.57
N GLU A 177 -3.67 23.37 3.62
CA GLU A 177 -5.04 23.38 4.13
C GLU A 177 -6.03 23.75 3.02
N GLY A 178 -7.17 23.07 2.99
CA GLY A 178 -8.24 23.29 2.00
C GLY A 178 -8.06 22.58 0.65
N THR A 179 -6.92 21.97 0.35
CA THR A 179 -6.71 21.22 -0.93
C THR A 179 -7.38 19.85 -0.97
N ARG A 180 -7.83 19.35 0.18
CA ARG A 180 -8.60 18.11 0.35
C ARG A 180 -9.84 18.42 1.19
N PRO A 181 -10.86 19.08 0.61
CA PRO A 181 -12.10 19.35 1.33
C PRO A 181 -12.80 18.04 1.70
N VAL A 182 -13.34 17.97 2.91
CA VAL A 182 -14.05 16.78 3.40
C VAL A 182 -15.49 16.83 2.92
N GLU A 183 -15.88 15.86 2.10
CA GLU A 183 -17.26 15.75 1.62
C GLU A 183 -18.19 15.38 2.76
N GLY A 184 -19.28 16.15 2.91
CA GLY A 184 -20.23 15.95 4.01
C GLY A 184 -19.59 16.14 5.39
N GLU A 185 -18.62 17.07 5.54
CA GLU A 185 -17.95 17.37 6.81
C GLU A 185 -18.93 17.56 7.97
N ALA A 186 -19.99 18.35 7.75
CA ALA A 186 -21.02 18.64 8.75
C ALA A 186 -21.99 17.47 9.05
N ASP A 187 -22.03 16.43 8.20
CA ASP A 187 -22.86 15.26 8.44
C ASP A 187 -22.06 14.19 9.19
N PRO A 188 -22.36 13.93 10.48
CA PRO A 188 -21.63 12.95 11.26
C PRO A 188 -21.82 11.50 10.78
N LYS A 189 -22.86 11.24 9.96
CA LYS A 189 -23.10 9.91 9.37
C LYS A 189 -22.14 9.62 8.23
N VAL A 190 -21.71 10.64 7.48
CA VAL A 190 -20.80 10.50 6.34
C VAL A 190 -19.40 10.14 6.83
N VAL A 191 -18.80 9.13 6.20
CA VAL A 191 -17.40 8.73 6.44
C VAL A 191 -16.56 9.03 5.20
N SER A 192 -15.30 9.38 5.41
CA SER A 192 -14.40 9.89 4.35
C SER A 192 -13.23 8.96 4.06
N SER A 193 -12.66 9.08 2.87
CA SER A 193 -11.47 8.36 2.45
C SER A 193 -10.27 8.77 3.31
N PRO A 194 -9.49 7.80 3.83
CA PRO A 194 -8.36 8.09 4.70
C PRO A 194 -7.13 8.58 3.94
N ALA A 195 -7.05 8.38 2.62
CA ALA A 195 -5.82 8.60 1.86
C ALA A 195 -6.12 9.01 0.41
N ASP A 196 -5.13 9.65 -0.22
CA ASP A 196 -5.00 9.63 -1.68
C ASP A 196 -4.51 8.23 -2.04
N CYS A 197 -5.32 7.46 -2.77
CA CYS A 197 -5.10 6.02 -2.88
C CYS A 197 -5.80 5.37 -4.08
N ARG A 198 -5.42 4.11 -4.32
CA ARG A 198 -6.20 3.12 -5.06
C ARG A 198 -7.01 2.32 -4.05
N LEU A 199 -8.31 2.54 -4.05
CA LEU A 199 -9.22 2.07 -3.01
C LEU A 199 -10.03 0.86 -3.50
N THR A 200 -10.19 -0.14 -2.63
CA THR A 200 -11.24 -1.16 -2.74
C THR A 200 -12.16 -1.09 -1.54
N ALA A 201 -13.43 -1.39 -1.74
CA ALA A 201 -14.50 -1.21 -0.77
C ALA A 201 -15.45 -2.41 -0.82
N PHE A 202 -15.74 -2.98 0.35
CA PHE A 202 -16.55 -4.18 0.51
C PHE A 202 -17.56 -3.97 1.63
N GLU A 203 -18.82 -4.35 1.40
CA GLU A 203 -19.89 -4.22 2.39
C GLU A 203 -19.65 -5.14 3.60
N THR A 204 -18.89 -6.22 3.41
CA THR A 204 -18.49 -7.13 4.49
C THR A 204 -17.03 -7.58 4.37
N VAL A 205 -16.42 -7.95 5.49
CA VAL A 205 -15.11 -8.63 5.51
C VAL A 205 -15.11 -9.91 4.68
N ASP A 206 -16.22 -10.65 4.66
CA ASP A 206 -16.38 -11.85 3.81
C ASP A 206 -16.34 -11.52 2.31
N GLN A 207 -16.87 -10.37 1.90
CA GLN A 207 -16.71 -9.91 0.52
C GLN A 207 -15.25 -9.56 0.23
N ALA A 208 -14.55 -8.92 1.16
CA ALA A 208 -13.14 -8.60 1.00
C ALA A 208 -12.29 -9.87 0.77
N THR A 209 -12.50 -10.94 1.55
CA THR A 209 -11.81 -12.24 1.33
C THR A 209 -12.29 -12.94 0.05
N LYS A 210 -13.58 -12.80 -0.29
CA LYS A 210 -14.14 -13.37 -1.52
C LYS A 210 -13.66 -12.68 -2.80
N TYR A 211 -13.31 -11.41 -2.80
CA TYR A 211 -12.92 -10.71 -4.03
C TYR A 211 -11.46 -10.28 -4.07
N TRP A 212 -10.85 -9.97 -2.92
CA TRP A 212 -9.56 -9.30 -2.88
C TRP A 212 -8.50 -10.04 -2.07
N ILE A 213 -8.76 -10.34 -0.80
CA ILE A 213 -7.79 -10.95 0.10
C ILE A 213 -7.78 -12.47 -0.11
N LYS A 214 -6.82 -12.97 -0.90
CA LYS A 214 -6.75 -14.37 -1.34
C LYS A 214 -5.77 -15.24 -0.59
N GLY A 215 -4.90 -14.62 0.21
CA GLY A 215 -4.04 -15.30 1.17
C GLY A 215 -4.79 -16.22 2.11
N PHE A 216 -4.21 -17.38 2.38
CA PHE A 216 -4.76 -18.35 3.31
C PHE A 216 -4.60 -17.88 4.76
N GLY A 217 -5.64 -18.07 5.57
CA GLY A 217 -5.57 -17.87 7.00
C GLY A 217 -5.88 -16.45 7.48
N PHE A 218 -6.30 -15.56 6.58
CA PHE A 218 -6.82 -14.25 6.95
C PHE A 218 -8.00 -14.37 7.90
N THR A 219 -7.89 -13.72 9.05
CA THR A 219 -9.01 -13.50 9.98
C THR A 219 -8.95 -12.08 10.53
N LEU A 220 -10.12 -11.53 10.87
CA LEU A 220 -10.19 -10.20 11.46
C LEU A 220 -9.46 -10.15 12.82
N GLU A 221 -9.53 -11.22 13.60
CA GLU A 221 -8.78 -11.37 14.86
C GLU A 221 -7.26 -11.25 14.64
N LYS A 222 -6.71 -11.96 13.64
CA LYS A 222 -5.28 -11.85 13.32
C LYS A 222 -4.94 -10.45 12.85
N LEU A 223 -5.73 -9.87 11.94
CA LEU A 223 -5.49 -8.51 11.44
C LEU A 223 -5.45 -7.48 12.58
N LEU A 224 -6.36 -7.58 13.55
CA LEU A 224 -6.50 -6.61 14.63
C LEU A 224 -5.60 -6.90 15.83
N GLY A 225 -5.16 -8.15 16.01
CA GLY A 225 -4.48 -8.60 17.23
C GLY A 225 -5.39 -8.56 18.47
N ASP A 226 -6.70 -8.51 18.28
CA ASP A 226 -7.71 -8.36 19.33
C ASP A 226 -9.01 -9.10 18.93
N ALA A 227 -9.28 -10.21 19.61
CA ALA A 227 -10.45 -11.06 19.36
C ALA A 227 -11.78 -10.39 19.72
N GLU A 228 -11.79 -9.53 20.75
CA GLU A 228 -13.01 -8.85 21.19
C GLU A 228 -13.37 -7.72 20.23
N LEU A 229 -12.37 -6.94 19.79
CA LEU A 229 -12.59 -5.95 18.74
C LEU A 229 -13.01 -6.63 17.43
N ALA A 230 -12.40 -7.75 17.06
CA ALA A 230 -12.80 -8.52 15.87
C ALA A 230 -14.28 -8.94 15.93
N ARG A 231 -14.73 -9.45 17.07
CA ARG A 231 -16.15 -9.82 17.28
C ARG A 231 -17.10 -8.63 17.13
N ARG A 232 -16.69 -7.44 17.59
CA ARG A 232 -17.49 -6.20 17.45
C ARG A 232 -17.55 -5.66 16.02
N LEU A 233 -16.54 -5.97 15.21
CA LEU A 233 -16.42 -5.53 13.82
C LEU A 233 -16.89 -6.59 12.81
N ASP A 234 -17.26 -7.78 13.29
CA ASP A 234 -17.62 -8.91 12.44
C ASP A 234 -18.81 -8.64 11.51
N GLY A 235 -18.66 -9.06 10.24
CA GLY A 235 -19.62 -8.82 9.18
C GLY A 235 -19.87 -7.34 8.84
N GLY A 236 -18.97 -6.45 9.25
CA GLY A 236 -19.03 -5.04 8.87
C GLY A 236 -18.19 -4.69 7.65
N ALA A 237 -18.34 -3.46 7.18
CA ALA A 237 -17.72 -2.98 5.95
C ALA A 237 -16.21 -2.83 6.09
N MET A 238 -15.49 -3.15 5.01
CA MET A 238 -14.02 -3.04 4.93
C MET A 238 -13.61 -2.20 3.73
N VAL A 239 -12.71 -1.25 3.97
CA VAL A 239 -12.11 -0.42 2.95
C VAL A 239 -10.60 -0.62 2.99
N ILE A 240 -9.99 -0.86 1.84
CA ILE A 240 -8.55 -1.06 1.70
C ILE A 240 -8.03 0.04 0.78
N ALA A 241 -7.34 1.01 1.35
CA ALA A 241 -6.76 2.15 0.66
C ALA A 241 -5.27 1.92 0.44
N ARG A 242 -4.88 1.47 -0.74
CA ARG A 242 -3.47 1.27 -1.11
C ARG A 242 -2.89 2.58 -1.63
N LEU A 243 -1.78 3.02 -1.05
CA LEU A 243 -1.06 4.21 -1.49
C LEU A 243 0.05 3.77 -2.42
N ALA A 244 -0.08 4.08 -3.72
CA ALA A 244 0.99 3.87 -4.68
C ALA A 244 2.05 4.95 -4.53
N PRO A 245 3.31 4.72 -4.97
CA PRO A 245 4.42 5.64 -4.72
C PRO A 245 4.14 7.12 -5.08
N GLN A 246 3.39 7.37 -6.16
CA GLN A 246 3.02 8.71 -6.59
C GLN A 246 2.08 9.46 -5.64
N ASP A 247 1.39 8.76 -4.76
CA ASP A 247 0.33 9.31 -3.94
C ASP A 247 0.88 10.18 -2.79
N TYR A 248 -0.02 10.87 -2.11
CA TYR A 248 0.27 11.56 -0.86
C TYR A 248 0.27 10.54 0.29
N HIS A 249 1.46 10.24 0.82
CA HIS A 249 1.68 9.13 1.76
C HIS A 249 1.38 9.46 3.24
N ARG A 250 0.28 10.16 3.49
CA ARG A 250 -0.26 10.36 4.83
C ARG A 250 -1.69 9.85 4.90
N TRP A 251 -2.11 9.45 6.09
CA TRP A 251 -3.48 8.98 6.31
C TRP A 251 -4.23 9.84 7.32
N HIS A 252 -5.53 9.89 7.13
CA HIS A 252 -6.46 10.78 7.81
C HIS A 252 -7.57 9.99 8.47
N SER A 253 -8.18 10.57 9.51
CA SER A 253 -9.31 9.95 10.18
C SER A 253 -10.54 9.94 9.26
N PRO A 254 -11.19 8.79 9.03
CA PRO A 254 -12.40 8.72 8.23
C PRO A 254 -13.64 9.25 8.96
N VAL A 255 -13.55 9.45 10.29
CA VAL A 255 -14.66 9.78 11.19
C VAL A 255 -14.23 10.77 12.29
N ASP A 256 -15.20 11.47 12.87
CA ASP A 256 -15.01 12.15 14.15
C ASP A 256 -15.08 11.15 15.29
N GLY A 257 -14.20 11.26 16.28
CA GLY A 257 -14.20 10.33 17.40
C GLY A 257 -13.06 10.49 18.39
N LYS A 258 -13.07 9.61 19.40
CA LYS A 258 -12.03 9.52 20.41
C LYS A 258 -11.15 8.29 20.14
N VAL A 259 -9.84 8.47 20.15
CA VAL A 259 -8.88 7.36 20.06
C VAL A 259 -8.97 6.52 21.34
N LEU A 260 -9.36 5.25 21.21
CA LEU A 260 -9.48 4.30 22.32
C LEU A 260 -8.19 3.52 22.56
N SER A 261 -7.51 3.12 21.48
CA SER A 261 -6.28 2.32 21.54
C SER A 261 -5.44 2.53 20.29
N ILE A 262 -4.14 2.31 20.42
CA ILE A 262 -3.17 2.19 19.33
C ILE A 262 -2.28 0.99 19.68
N THR A 263 -2.33 -0.06 18.86
CA THR A 263 -1.57 -1.30 19.06
C THR A 263 -0.61 -1.52 17.90
N GLU A 264 0.69 -1.50 18.19
CA GLU A 264 1.72 -1.88 17.22
C GLU A 264 1.86 -3.40 17.17
N ILE A 265 1.67 -3.99 15.99
CA ILE A 265 1.83 -5.42 15.75
C ILE A 265 3.10 -5.61 14.90
N PRO A 266 4.12 -6.31 15.43
CA PRO A 266 5.32 -6.62 14.66
C PRO A 266 4.98 -7.61 13.54
N GLY A 267 5.78 -7.60 12.48
CA GLY A 267 5.56 -8.46 11.34
C GLY A 267 6.63 -8.28 10.27
N THR A 268 6.40 -8.91 9.13
CA THR A 268 7.25 -8.87 7.94
C THR A 268 6.97 -7.59 7.12
N TYR A 269 7.60 -7.51 5.94
CA TYR A 269 7.46 -6.40 5.00
C TYR A 269 7.16 -6.94 3.61
N TYR A 270 6.12 -7.77 3.47
CA TYR A 270 5.64 -8.20 2.16
C TYR A 270 5.05 -7.01 1.38
N THR A 271 5.04 -7.09 0.06
CA THR A 271 4.44 -6.06 -0.78
C THR A 271 2.91 -6.06 -0.68
N VAL A 272 2.31 -4.87 -0.63
CA VAL A 272 0.85 -4.66 -0.63
C VAL A 272 0.29 -4.45 -2.04
N ASN A 273 1.05 -4.84 -3.07
CA ASN A 273 0.55 -4.81 -4.44
C ASN A 273 -0.57 -5.85 -4.61
N PRO A 274 -1.64 -5.54 -5.39
CA PRO A 274 -2.72 -6.47 -5.69
C PRO A 274 -2.24 -7.85 -6.14
N GLN A 275 -1.11 -7.92 -6.86
CA GLN A 275 -0.50 -9.18 -7.26
C GLN A 275 -0.24 -10.14 -6.09
N ALA A 276 0.26 -9.64 -4.95
CA ALA A 276 0.53 -10.47 -3.79
C ALA A 276 -0.74 -10.70 -2.95
N ILE A 277 -1.62 -9.70 -2.86
CA ILE A 277 -2.86 -9.79 -2.07
C ILE A 277 -3.87 -10.75 -2.70
N ASN A 278 -3.95 -10.74 -4.04
CA ASN A 278 -4.92 -11.53 -4.81
C ASN A 278 -4.38 -12.93 -5.18
N GLU A 279 -3.13 -13.25 -4.84
CA GLU A 279 -2.59 -14.58 -5.09
C GLU A 279 -3.22 -15.59 -4.12
N ARG A 280 -3.65 -16.73 -4.68
CA ARG A 280 -4.20 -17.82 -3.90
C ARG A 280 -3.05 -18.67 -3.39
N GLY A 281 -2.73 -18.54 -2.11
CA GLY A 281 -1.66 -19.32 -1.50
C GLY A 281 -1.48 -19.03 -0.03
N THR A 282 -0.30 -19.31 0.53
CA THR A 282 -0.11 -19.30 2.00
C THR A 282 0.13 -17.93 2.60
N LEU A 283 0.42 -16.91 1.78
CA LEU A 283 0.78 -15.58 2.27
C LEU A 283 -0.43 -14.76 2.70
N ASP A 284 -0.50 -14.43 3.98
CA ASP A 284 -1.48 -13.51 4.53
C ASP A 284 -0.84 -12.12 4.69
N VAL A 285 -0.68 -11.43 3.57
CA VAL A 285 0.07 -10.16 3.48
C VAL A 285 -0.32 -9.16 4.57
N PHE A 286 -1.62 -8.96 4.81
CA PHE A 286 -2.08 -7.97 5.78
C PHE A 286 -1.89 -8.41 7.24
N CYS A 287 -2.04 -9.70 7.56
CA CYS A 287 -1.87 -10.18 8.93
C CYS A 287 -0.41 -10.50 9.27
N GLU A 288 0.44 -10.78 8.29
CA GLU A 288 1.86 -11.05 8.49
C GLU A 288 2.70 -9.78 8.49
N ASN A 289 2.30 -8.74 7.76
CA ASN A 289 3.05 -7.49 7.74
C ASN A 289 2.98 -6.74 9.08
N ARG A 290 4.05 -6.01 9.38
CA ARG A 290 4.06 -5.01 10.44
C ARG A 290 2.93 -4.00 10.23
N ARG A 291 2.18 -3.68 11.28
CA ARG A 291 1.07 -2.73 11.21
C ARG A 291 0.77 -2.07 12.54
N SER A 292 0.10 -0.92 12.49
CA SER A 292 -0.45 -0.21 13.64
C SER A 292 -1.97 -0.24 13.57
N VAL A 293 -2.63 -0.71 14.64
CA VAL A 293 -4.09 -0.81 14.75
C VAL A 293 -4.59 0.27 15.70
N MET A 294 -5.20 1.32 15.15
CA MET A 294 -5.87 2.37 15.92
C MET A 294 -7.37 2.07 16.01
N THR A 295 -7.93 2.08 17.21
CA THR A 295 -9.40 2.03 17.39
C THR A 295 -9.91 3.42 17.74
N VAL A 296 -10.86 3.93 16.96
CA VAL A 296 -11.55 5.19 17.22
C VAL A 296 -13.00 4.91 17.60
N GLN A 297 -13.47 5.46 18.71
CA GLN A 297 -14.89 5.50 19.05
C GLN A 297 -15.55 6.66 18.31
N ARG A 298 -16.49 6.35 17.41
CA ARG A 298 -17.23 7.37 16.67
C ARG A 298 -18.03 8.25 17.60
N SER A 299 -17.96 9.57 17.40
CA SER A 299 -18.66 10.55 18.25
C SER A 299 -20.18 10.42 18.20
N ASN A 300 -20.76 10.06 17.05
CA ASN A 300 -22.21 10.05 16.84
C ASN A 300 -22.91 8.75 17.24
N THR A 301 -22.24 7.61 17.10
CA THR A 301 -22.83 6.29 17.41
C THR A 301 -22.20 5.61 18.62
N GLY A 302 -21.02 6.05 19.06
CA GLY A 302 -20.26 5.36 20.11
C GLY A 302 -19.63 4.04 19.65
N SER A 303 -19.81 3.68 18.39
CA SER A 303 -19.32 2.44 17.78
C SER A 303 -17.81 2.50 17.49
N PRO A 304 -17.09 1.37 17.61
CA PRO A 304 -15.65 1.32 17.34
C PRO A 304 -15.39 1.27 15.85
N VAL A 305 -14.38 1.97 15.36
CA VAL A 305 -13.85 1.86 13.99
C VAL A 305 -12.37 1.54 14.10
N ALA A 306 -11.92 0.50 13.42
CA ALA A 306 -10.50 0.18 13.34
C ALA A 306 -9.90 0.87 12.11
N ILE A 307 -8.78 1.57 12.33
CA ILE A 307 -7.94 2.19 11.30
C ILE A 307 -6.58 1.51 11.40
N ILE A 308 -6.22 0.73 10.39
CA ILE A 308 -5.03 -0.11 10.39
C ILE A 308 -4.03 0.41 9.36
N ALA A 309 -2.92 0.97 9.82
CA ALA A 309 -1.82 1.40 8.97
C ALA A 309 -0.84 0.23 8.79
N VAL A 310 -0.82 -0.35 7.59
CA VAL A 310 0.03 -1.51 7.24
C VAL A 310 1.28 -1.03 6.53
N GLY A 311 2.44 -1.35 7.10
CA GLY A 311 3.73 -1.17 6.43
C GLY A 311 3.95 -2.29 5.41
N ALA A 312 4.68 -2.00 4.34
CA ALA A 312 5.04 -2.99 3.32
C ALA A 312 6.54 -2.95 3.03
N MET A 313 6.97 -3.76 2.06
CA MET A 313 8.34 -3.76 1.55
C MET A 313 8.83 -2.33 1.30
N LEU A 314 10.02 -2.01 1.83
CA LEU A 314 10.66 -0.69 1.82
C LEU A 314 10.06 0.33 2.82
N VAL A 315 8.80 0.22 3.25
CA VAL A 315 8.18 1.06 4.30
C VAL A 315 8.42 0.48 5.69
N GLY A 316 9.50 0.92 6.32
CA GLY A 316 9.79 0.57 7.70
C GLY A 316 9.03 1.41 8.74
N SER A 317 8.51 2.59 8.37
CA SER A 317 8.09 3.61 9.34
C SER A 317 6.65 4.08 9.13
N VAL A 318 5.79 3.68 10.07
CA VAL A 318 4.47 4.26 10.33
C VAL A 318 4.65 5.23 11.49
N LYS A 319 4.41 6.53 11.29
CA LYS A 319 4.52 7.52 12.38
C LYS A 319 3.24 8.32 12.51
N TYR A 320 2.70 8.37 13.74
CA TYR A 320 1.60 9.26 14.07
C TYR A 320 2.09 10.71 14.20
N ASN A 321 1.21 11.65 13.85
CA ASN A 321 1.45 13.07 14.07
C ASN A 321 1.41 13.39 15.58
N PRO A 322 2.10 14.47 16.02
CA PRO A 322 2.02 14.92 17.41
C PRO A 322 0.58 15.13 17.88
N GLY A 323 0.26 14.66 19.09
CA GLY A 323 -1.08 14.75 19.69
C GLY A 323 -2.07 13.67 19.25
N ILE A 324 -1.68 12.77 18.34
CA ILE A 324 -2.47 11.59 17.99
C ILE A 324 -2.07 10.43 18.91
N GLU A 325 -2.75 10.34 20.05
CA GLU A 325 -2.49 9.37 21.11
C GLU A 325 -3.78 8.84 21.74
N VAL A 326 -3.68 7.81 22.58
CA VAL A 326 -4.84 7.25 23.28
C VAL A 326 -5.50 8.33 24.14
N GLY A 327 -6.81 8.50 23.96
CA GLY A 327 -7.61 9.52 24.62
C GLY A 327 -7.82 10.80 23.81
N ALA A 328 -7.05 11.03 22.74
CA ALA A 328 -7.18 12.19 21.88
C ALA A 328 -8.52 12.22 21.13
N GLN A 329 -9.04 13.42 20.90
CA GLN A 329 -10.18 13.66 20.00
C GLN A 329 -9.65 13.90 18.59
N VAL A 330 -10.17 13.16 17.62
CA VAL A 330 -9.84 13.30 16.20
C VAL A 330 -11.07 13.72 15.40
N ARG A 331 -10.84 14.53 14.37
CA ARG A 331 -11.87 14.98 13.44
C ARG A 331 -11.80 14.23 12.12
N LYS A 332 -12.95 14.03 11.47
CA LYS A 332 -13.02 13.51 10.11
C LYS A 332 -12.16 14.38 9.18
N GLY A 333 -11.29 13.75 8.39
CA GLY A 333 -10.31 14.43 7.54
C GLY A 333 -9.07 14.96 8.27
N GLN A 334 -8.91 14.77 9.59
CA GLN A 334 -7.67 15.14 10.28
C GLN A 334 -6.54 14.17 9.94
N CYS A 335 -5.35 14.70 9.60
CA CYS A 335 -4.16 13.90 9.35
C CYS A 335 -3.71 13.20 10.64
N LEU A 336 -3.72 11.86 10.63
CA LEU A 336 -3.34 11.02 11.77
C LEU A 336 -1.85 10.69 11.78
N GLY A 337 -1.25 10.50 10.61
CA GLY A 337 0.16 10.14 10.51
C GLY A 337 0.67 10.03 9.07
N ALA A 338 1.92 9.63 8.93
CA ALA A 338 2.62 9.51 7.66
C ALA A 338 3.37 8.17 7.52
N PHE A 339 3.40 7.67 6.29
CA PHE A 339 4.30 6.61 5.86
C PHE A 339 5.54 7.25 5.24
N TYR A 340 6.71 6.71 5.58
CA TYR A 340 7.97 7.04 4.92
C TYR A 340 8.28 6.01 3.84
N TYR A 341 9.25 6.29 2.97
CA TYR A 341 9.39 5.65 1.65
C TYR A 341 9.03 4.17 1.55
N GLY A 342 8.25 3.81 0.52
CA GLY A 342 7.91 2.45 0.07
C GLY A 342 6.39 2.24 -0.17
N GLY A 343 5.93 0.99 -0.30
CA GLY A 343 4.49 0.68 -0.38
C GLY A 343 3.74 0.76 0.95
N SER A 344 2.55 1.36 0.98
CA SER A 344 1.72 1.41 2.20
C SER A 344 0.24 1.17 1.93
N THR A 345 -0.48 0.76 2.97
CA THR A 345 -1.92 0.54 2.89
C THR A 345 -2.58 0.94 4.20
N VAL A 346 -3.76 1.56 4.10
CA VAL A 346 -4.63 1.84 5.24
C VAL A 346 -5.89 1.00 5.07
N ILE A 347 -6.18 0.15 6.05
CA ILE A 347 -7.42 -0.62 6.08
C ILE A 347 -8.35 0.04 7.11
N ILE A 348 -9.61 0.25 6.76
CA ILE A 348 -10.64 0.67 7.70
C ILE A 348 -11.66 -0.45 7.81
N VAL A 349 -12.02 -0.79 9.05
CA VAL A 349 -13.10 -1.74 9.32
C VAL A 349 -14.15 -1.06 10.19
N TYR A 350 -15.38 -1.04 9.69
CA TYR A 350 -16.56 -0.53 10.38
C TYR A 350 -17.36 -1.71 10.97
N PRO A 351 -18.13 -1.52 12.05
CA PRO A 351 -19.07 -2.53 12.53
C PRO A 351 -20.21 -2.78 11.53
N ARG A 352 -20.85 -3.95 11.66
CA ARG A 352 -22.02 -4.30 10.86
C ARG A 352 -23.12 -3.24 10.96
N GLY A 353 -23.57 -2.74 9.81
CA GLY A 353 -24.68 -1.78 9.72
C GLY A 353 -24.32 -0.34 10.08
N GLU A 354 -23.09 -0.03 10.47
CA GLU A 354 -22.68 1.35 10.82
C GLU A 354 -22.43 2.25 9.62
N VAL A 355 -22.07 1.66 8.47
CA VAL A 355 -21.78 2.37 7.23
C VAL A 355 -22.31 1.51 6.08
N THR A 356 -23.09 2.13 5.19
CA THR A 356 -23.36 1.63 3.84
C THR A 356 -22.41 2.36 2.89
N LEU A 357 -21.59 1.60 2.17
CA LEU A 357 -20.63 2.18 1.24
C LEU A 357 -21.33 2.67 -0.03
N ASP A 358 -20.75 3.67 -0.69
CA ASP A 358 -21.30 4.16 -1.95
C ASP A 358 -21.22 3.05 -3.01
N ARG A 359 -22.33 2.89 -3.75
CA ARG A 359 -22.54 1.72 -4.64
C ARG A 359 -21.50 1.59 -5.74
N ASP A 360 -20.96 2.71 -6.21
CA ASP A 360 -19.92 2.73 -7.26
C ASP A 360 -18.62 2.10 -6.75
N LEU A 361 -18.20 2.42 -5.53
CA LEU A 361 -16.99 1.86 -4.91
C LEU A 361 -17.10 0.34 -4.74
N VAL A 362 -18.25 -0.13 -4.25
CA VAL A 362 -18.51 -1.57 -4.08
C VAL A 362 -18.52 -2.27 -5.43
N LYS A 363 -19.27 -1.76 -6.41
CA LYS A 363 -19.34 -2.33 -7.77
C LYS A 363 -17.97 -2.40 -8.43
N ASN A 364 -17.14 -1.35 -8.31
CA ASN A 364 -15.79 -1.34 -8.87
C ASN A 364 -14.94 -2.45 -8.26
N SER A 365 -15.05 -2.65 -6.93
CA SER A 365 -14.24 -3.61 -6.18
C SER A 365 -14.69 -5.05 -6.37
N THR A 366 -16.00 -5.31 -6.52
CA THR A 366 -16.55 -6.67 -6.66
C THR A 366 -16.72 -7.08 -8.11
N ASP A 367 -17.53 -6.34 -8.86
CA ASP A 367 -18.02 -6.76 -10.17
C ASP A 367 -16.97 -6.48 -11.25
N GLN A 368 -16.22 -5.39 -11.08
CA GLN A 368 -15.17 -5.00 -12.02
C GLN A 368 -13.78 -5.47 -11.60
N GLY A 369 -13.59 -5.88 -10.34
CA GLY A 369 -12.28 -6.26 -9.80
C GLY A 369 -11.23 -5.17 -9.96
N CYS A 370 -11.64 -3.90 -9.89
CA CYS A 370 -10.79 -2.74 -10.08
C CYS A 370 -10.66 -1.95 -8.78
N GLU A 371 -9.51 -1.33 -8.59
CA GLU A 371 -9.41 -0.27 -7.58
C GLU A 371 -10.06 1.02 -8.09
N THR A 372 -10.41 1.90 -7.18
CA THR A 372 -10.93 3.24 -7.47
C THR A 372 -9.93 4.29 -7.03
N LEU A 373 -9.54 5.21 -7.91
CA LEU A 373 -8.71 6.35 -7.54
C LEU A 373 -9.54 7.29 -6.64
N MET A 374 -9.03 7.52 -5.44
CA MET A 374 -9.68 8.28 -4.38
C MET A 374 -8.71 9.30 -3.81
N LYS A 375 -9.25 10.43 -3.33
CA LYS A 375 -8.49 11.42 -2.55
C LYS A 375 -8.96 11.43 -1.10
N VAL A 376 -8.10 11.89 -0.19
CA VAL A 376 -8.47 12.19 1.20
C VAL A 376 -9.73 13.06 1.22
N GLY A 377 -10.64 12.76 2.14
CA GLY A 377 -11.83 13.58 2.37
C GLY A 377 -13.02 13.27 1.46
N TRP A 378 -12.83 12.57 0.34
CA TRP A 378 -13.94 12.11 -0.49
C TRP A 378 -14.83 11.13 0.27
N ARG A 379 -16.13 11.20 0.07
CA ARG A 379 -17.11 10.35 0.77
C ARG A 379 -16.89 8.88 0.41
N LEU A 380 -16.86 7.98 1.38
CA LEU A 380 -16.90 6.54 1.12
C LEU A 380 -18.31 5.96 1.20
N GLY A 381 -19.17 6.63 1.96
CA GLY A 381 -20.49 6.14 2.32
C GLY A 381 -21.03 6.93 3.50
N ALA A 382 -22.15 6.46 4.04
CA ALA A 382 -22.76 7.05 5.22
C ALA A 382 -23.40 5.98 6.10
N GLY A 383 -23.57 6.29 7.38
CA GLY A 383 -24.39 5.49 8.28
C GLY A 383 -25.87 5.44 7.85
N PRO A 384 -26.64 4.49 8.40
CA PRO A 384 -28.04 4.30 8.04
C PRO A 384 -28.87 5.58 8.22
N ALA A 385 -29.90 5.70 7.36
CA ALA A 385 -30.83 6.83 7.31
C ALA A 385 -31.53 7.08 8.64
#